data_AF-A0A933ZWR7-F1
#
_entry.id   AF-A0A933ZWR7-F1
#
_cell.length_a   1.000
_cell.length_b   1.000
_cell.length_c   1.000
_cell.angle_alpha   90.00
_cell.angle_beta   90.00
_cell.angle_gamma   90.00
#
_symmetry.space_group_name_H-M   'P 1'
#
loop_
_entity.id
_entity.type
_entity.pdbx_description
1 polymer ?
#
loop_
_entity_poly.entity_id
_entity_poly.type
_entity_poly.pdbx_seq_one_letter_code
_entity_poly.pdbx_strand_id
1 'polypeptide(L)'
;MSQDNLTLRYAFSTGQRKAKGEIENENDAAPALPRGHIPRIARLVALAHKFQAMINAGTVESMAELARLGHVTPARITQIMDLLLLAPDIQEALLFLPPVERGHDPIHLRELRYVCQTPIWAEQRARWLELKDTLPTEVTAQPETTAANSSASSSASACRPTTSSQRSKAN
;
A
#
# COMPACT_ATOMS: atom_id res chain seq x y z
N MET A 1 8.93 -40.11 18.75
CA MET A 1 8.92 -38.75 19.33
C MET A 1 8.05 -37.88 18.43
N SER A 2 7.12 -37.17 19.06
CA SER A 2 5.89 -36.58 18.49
C SER A 2 6.11 -35.78 17.21
N GLN A 3 5.41 -36.16 16.12
CA GLN A 3 5.22 -35.28 14.97
C GLN A 3 3.99 -34.42 15.26
N ASP A 4 4.22 -33.24 15.83
CA ASP A 4 3.18 -32.24 15.96
C ASP A 4 2.96 -31.65 14.56
N ASN A 5 1.99 -32.21 13.84
CA ASN A 5 1.42 -31.67 12.62
C ASN A 5 0.92 -30.24 12.91
N LEU A 6 1.77 -29.25 12.67
CA LEU A 6 1.38 -27.85 12.65
C LEU A 6 0.68 -27.57 11.32
N THR A 7 -0.62 -27.86 11.26
CA THR A 7 -1.45 -27.53 10.11
C THR A 7 -1.49 -26.01 9.96
N LEU A 8 -0.62 -25.44 9.11
CA LEU A 8 -0.69 -24.03 8.72
C LEU A 8 -1.92 -23.82 7.81
N ARG A 9 -3.11 -23.74 8.42
CA ARG A 9 -4.32 -23.25 7.76
C ARG A 9 -4.17 -21.75 7.51
N TYR A 10 -3.46 -21.38 6.46
CA TYR A 10 -3.50 -20.01 5.96
C TYR A 10 -4.65 -19.91 4.95
N ALA A 11 -5.76 -19.32 5.39
CA ALA A 11 -6.83 -18.95 4.48
C ALA A 11 -6.31 -17.86 3.54
N PHE A 12 -5.91 -18.24 2.33
CA PHE A 12 -5.81 -17.27 1.25
C PHE A 12 -7.24 -16.82 0.95
N SER A 13 -7.64 -15.67 1.51
CA SER A 13 -8.79 -14.94 1.00
C SER A 13 -8.42 -14.48 -0.41
N THR A 14 -8.68 -15.33 -1.40
CA THR A 14 -8.88 -14.86 -2.76
C THR A 14 -10.12 -13.99 -2.64
N GLY A 15 -9.93 -12.67 -2.69
CA GLY A 15 -11.03 -11.74 -2.81
C GLY A 15 -11.74 -12.10 -4.12
N GLN A 16 -12.77 -12.93 -4.02
CA GLN A 16 -13.64 -13.17 -5.16
C GLN A 16 -14.19 -11.81 -5.55
N ARG A 17 -13.97 -11.45 -6.82
CA ARG A 17 -14.69 -10.35 -7.46
C ARG A 17 -16.17 -10.72 -7.39
N LYS A 18 -16.88 -10.25 -6.37
CA LYS A 18 -18.33 -10.21 -6.42
C LYS A 18 -18.67 -9.16 -7.46
N ALA A 19 -19.14 -9.65 -8.60
CA ALA A 19 -19.93 -8.86 -9.53
C ALA A 19 -21.01 -8.14 -8.71
N LYS A 20 -21.13 -6.84 -8.99
CA LYS A 20 -22.13 -5.91 -8.46
C LYS A 20 -23.49 -6.61 -8.35
N GLY A 21 -23.92 -6.87 -7.13
CA GLY A 21 -25.26 -7.32 -6.78
C GLY A 21 -25.64 -6.60 -5.51
N GLU A 22 -26.58 -5.66 -5.64
CA GLU A 22 -27.26 -4.99 -4.53
C GLU A 22 -27.80 -6.03 -3.55
N ILE A 23 -27.40 -5.89 -2.30
CA ILE A 23 -28.23 -6.31 -1.17
C ILE A 23 -28.21 -5.10 -0.25
N GLU A 24 -29.24 -4.27 -0.36
CA GLU A 24 -29.59 -3.29 0.65
C GLU A 24 -29.80 -4.04 1.97
N ASN A 25 -28.98 -3.77 2.97
CA ASN A 25 -29.34 -4.02 4.35
C ASN A 25 -29.05 -2.76 5.14
N GLU A 26 -30.13 -2.33 5.76
CA GLU A 26 -30.34 -1.08 6.45
C GLU A 26 -29.67 -1.13 7.83
N ASN A 27 -28.82 -0.13 8.07
CA ASN A 27 -28.51 0.41 9.39
C ASN A 27 -27.87 -0.53 10.42
N ASP A 28 -26.55 -0.70 10.32
CA ASP A 28 -25.68 -0.84 11.48
C ASP A 28 -24.55 0.16 11.36
N ALA A 29 -24.54 1.15 12.26
CA ALA A 29 -23.47 2.12 12.42
C ALA A 29 -22.18 1.40 12.88
N ALA A 30 -21.50 0.75 11.95
CA ALA A 30 -20.16 0.24 12.16
C ALA A 30 -19.23 1.43 12.47
N PRO A 31 -18.39 1.36 13.51
CA PRO A 31 -17.37 2.39 13.71
C PRO A 31 -16.58 2.50 12.41
N ALA A 32 -16.38 3.73 11.92
CA ALA A 32 -15.73 4.00 10.63
C ALA A 32 -14.42 3.22 10.53
N LEU A 33 -14.48 2.02 9.95
CA LEU A 33 -13.33 1.17 9.73
C LEU A 33 -12.34 2.01 8.90
N PRO A 34 -11.05 2.04 9.26
CA PRO A 34 -10.07 2.74 8.45
C PRO A 34 -10.25 2.29 7.01
N ARG A 35 -10.62 3.24 6.14
CA ARG A 35 -11.09 2.96 4.79
C ARG A 35 -9.89 2.57 3.94
N GLY A 36 -9.46 1.32 3.99
CA GLY A 36 -8.42 0.80 3.11
C GLY A 36 -7.83 -0.53 3.54
N HIS A 37 -7.27 -1.26 2.57
CA HIS A 37 -6.60 -2.54 2.82
C HIS A 37 -5.08 -2.37 2.74
N ILE A 38 -4.36 -3.25 3.44
CA ILE A 38 -2.90 -3.32 3.34
C ILE A 38 -2.53 -3.79 1.93
N PRO A 39 -1.64 -3.07 1.22
CA PRO A 39 -1.18 -3.45 -0.12
C PRO A 39 -0.75 -4.93 -0.16
N ARG A 40 -1.11 -5.64 -1.22
CA ARG A 40 -0.73 -7.05 -1.36
C ARG A 40 0.78 -7.24 -1.29
N ILE A 41 1.54 -6.29 -1.85
CA ILE A 41 3.00 -6.38 -1.88
C ILE A 41 3.62 -6.33 -0.48
N ALA A 42 3.13 -5.45 0.40
CA ALA A 42 3.56 -5.38 1.79
C ALA A 42 3.34 -6.73 2.51
N ARG A 43 2.17 -7.34 2.30
CA ARG A 43 1.87 -8.68 2.83
C ARG A 43 2.79 -9.76 2.27
N LEU A 44 3.24 -9.65 1.01
CA LEU A 44 4.15 -10.61 0.40
C LEU A 44 5.59 -10.47 0.92
N VAL A 45 6.07 -9.24 1.13
CA VAL A 45 7.40 -9.00 1.73
C VAL A 45 7.42 -9.54 3.16
N ALA A 46 6.40 -9.23 3.97
CA ALA A 46 6.27 -9.78 5.32
C ALA A 46 6.20 -11.31 5.32
N LEU A 47 5.45 -11.89 4.36
CA LEU A 47 5.37 -13.34 4.19
C LEU A 47 6.71 -13.96 3.82
N ALA A 48 7.50 -13.30 2.97
CA ALA A 48 8.83 -13.75 2.59
C ALA A 48 9.78 -13.80 3.79
N HIS A 49 9.79 -12.77 4.65
CA HIS A 49 10.56 -12.80 5.90
C HIS A 49 10.13 -13.94 6.82
N LYS A 50 8.82 -14.21 6.92
CA LYS A 50 8.32 -15.36 7.69
C LYS A 50 8.83 -16.69 7.11
N PHE A 51 8.80 -16.85 5.79
CA PHE A 51 9.32 -18.05 5.14
C PHE A 51 10.82 -18.22 5.37
N GLN A 52 11.59 -17.15 5.25
CA GLN A 52 13.01 -17.17 5.55
C GLN A 52 13.28 -17.54 7.02
N ALA A 53 12.50 -17.01 7.96
CA ALA A 53 12.62 -17.35 9.37
C ALA A 53 12.33 -18.84 9.64
N MET A 54 11.32 -19.42 9.00
CA MET A 54 11.01 -20.86 9.14
C MET A 54 12.12 -21.75 8.56
N ILE A 55 12.71 -21.35 7.43
CA ILE A 55 13.85 -22.05 6.82
C ILE A 55 15.07 -21.96 7.76
N ASN A 56 15.37 -20.77 8.28
CA ASN A 56 16.48 -20.56 9.22
C ASN A 56 16.29 -21.33 10.54
N ALA A 57 15.05 -21.48 11.00
CA ALA A 57 14.70 -22.26 12.18
C ALA A 57 14.71 -23.78 11.93
N GLY A 58 14.89 -24.23 10.68
CA GLY A 58 14.83 -25.64 10.30
C GLY A 58 13.44 -26.26 10.41
N THR A 59 12.38 -25.46 10.57
CA THR A 59 10.99 -25.94 10.61
C THR A 59 10.53 -26.41 9.22
N VAL A 60 11.12 -25.84 8.16
CA VAL A 60 10.89 -26.22 6.77
C VAL A 60 12.25 -26.37 6.10
N GLU A 61 12.49 -27.51 5.46
CA GLU A 61 13.78 -27.88 4.88
C GLU A 61 14.05 -27.14 3.56
N SER A 62 13.00 -26.83 2.80
CA SER A 62 13.17 -26.24 1.46
C SER A 62 11.97 -25.44 0.96
N MET A 63 12.19 -24.62 -0.06
CA MET A 63 11.11 -23.93 -0.78
C MET A 63 10.10 -24.91 -1.41
N ALA A 64 10.54 -26.10 -1.80
CA ALA A 64 9.66 -27.13 -2.37
C ALA A 64 8.70 -27.71 -1.33
N GLU A 65 9.18 -27.89 -0.09
CA GLU A 65 8.34 -28.29 1.03
C GLU A 65 7.32 -27.20 1.37
N LEU A 66 7.78 -25.95 1.41
CA LEU A 66 6.91 -24.80 1.64
C LEU A 66 5.79 -24.69 0.60
N ALA A 67 6.10 -25.00 -0.66
CA ALA A 67 5.13 -25.04 -1.76
C ALA A 67 4.08 -26.15 -1.56
N ARG A 68 4.52 -27.34 -1.13
CA ARG A 68 3.61 -28.46 -0.82
C ARG A 68 2.69 -28.13 0.35
N LEU A 69 3.22 -27.58 1.43
CA LEU A 69 2.45 -27.15 2.61
C LEU A 69 1.47 -26.02 2.29
N GLY A 70 1.88 -25.08 1.44
CA GLY A 70 1.06 -23.96 1.00
C GLY A 70 0.10 -24.28 -0.16
N HIS A 71 0.12 -25.50 -0.71
CA HIS A 71 -0.62 -25.90 -1.91
C HIS A 71 -0.43 -24.95 -3.10
N VAL A 72 0.79 -24.44 -3.28
CA VAL A 72 1.16 -23.55 -4.39
C VAL A 72 2.30 -24.16 -5.19
N THR A 73 2.51 -23.66 -6.41
CA THR A 73 3.67 -24.09 -7.20
C THR A 73 4.97 -23.59 -6.58
N PRO A 74 6.08 -24.34 -6.70
CA PRO A 74 7.39 -23.88 -6.22
C PRO A 74 7.79 -22.54 -6.83
N ALA A 75 7.48 -22.32 -8.11
CA ALA A 75 7.74 -21.06 -8.80
C ALA A 75 7.07 -19.85 -8.11
N ARG A 76 5.88 -20.03 -7.53
CA ARG A 76 5.21 -18.95 -6.80
C ARG A 76 5.95 -18.62 -5.49
N ILE A 77 6.48 -19.63 -4.81
CA ILE A 77 7.30 -19.42 -3.61
C ILE A 77 8.58 -18.68 -3.97
N THR A 78 9.28 -19.10 -5.04
CA THR A 78 10.46 -18.41 -5.53
C THR A 78 10.17 -16.94 -5.81
N GLN A 79 9.08 -16.62 -6.52
CA GLN A 79 8.70 -15.22 -6.77
C GLN A 79 8.48 -14.39 -5.50
N ILE A 80 7.99 -15.01 -4.42
CA ILE A 80 7.80 -14.33 -3.14
C ILE A 80 9.14 -14.17 -2.44
N MET A 81 10.01 -15.19 -2.47
CA MET A 81 11.35 -15.15 -1.89
C MET A 81 12.28 -14.16 -2.61
N ASP A 82 12.12 -13.97 -3.93
CA ASP A 82 12.86 -12.99 -4.73
C ASP A 82 12.72 -11.56 -4.17
N LEU A 83 11.64 -11.27 -3.43
CA LEU A 83 11.43 -9.97 -2.78
C LEU A 83 12.49 -9.65 -1.72
N LEU A 84 13.10 -10.67 -1.11
CA LEU A 84 14.16 -10.49 -0.12
C LEU A 84 15.50 -10.07 -0.74
N LEU A 85 15.63 -10.17 -2.07
CA LEU A 85 16.83 -9.75 -2.82
C LEU A 85 16.86 -8.22 -3.08
N LEU A 86 15.76 -7.53 -2.79
CA LEU A 86 15.69 -6.08 -2.87
C LEU A 86 16.56 -5.43 -1.79
N ALA A 87 17.06 -4.23 -2.07
CA ALA A 87 17.72 -3.41 -1.09
C ALA A 87 16.82 -3.20 0.16
N PRO A 88 17.37 -3.22 1.39
CA PRO A 88 16.58 -3.13 2.62
C PRO A 88 15.67 -1.91 2.69
N ASP A 89 16.15 -0.75 2.21
CA ASP A 89 15.40 0.50 2.14
C ASP A 89 14.17 0.40 1.21
N ILE A 90 14.25 -0.39 0.15
CA ILE A 90 13.11 -0.67 -0.74
C ILE A 90 12.11 -1.59 -0.04
N GLN A 91 12.58 -2.59 0.71
CA GLN A 91 11.70 -3.48 1.48
C GLN A 91 10.93 -2.71 2.55
N GLU A 92 11.61 -1.81 3.27
CA GLU A 92 10.98 -0.90 4.24
C GLU A 92 9.94 -0.02 3.58
N ALA A 93 10.28 0.62 2.46
CA ALA A 93 9.33 1.43 1.70
C ALA A 93 8.09 0.62 1.32
N LEU A 94 8.25 -0.62 0.85
CA LEU A 94 7.15 -1.53 0.49
C LEU A 94 6.27 -1.92 1.68
N LEU A 95 6.85 -2.11 2.86
CA LEU A 95 6.12 -2.48 4.07
C LEU A 95 5.31 -1.31 4.64
N PHE A 96 5.81 -0.07 4.49
CA PHE A 96 5.18 1.14 5.01
C PHE A 96 4.42 1.96 3.95
N LEU A 97 4.01 1.32 2.84
CA LEU A 97 3.10 1.96 1.89
C LEU A 97 1.79 2.38 2.59
N PRO A 98 1.19 3.52 2.20
CA PRO A 98 -0.12 3.90 2.68
C PRO A 98 -1.16 2.81 2.34
N PRO A 99 -2.16 2.58 3.20
CA PRO A 99 -3.28 1.70 2.87
C PRO A 99 -3.96 2.13 1.58
N VAL A 100 -4.39 1.16 0.77
CA VAL A 100 -5.10 1.42 -0.48
C VAL A 100 -6.59 1.61 -0.15
N GLU A 101 -7.10 2.84 -0.31
CA GLU A 101 -8.49 3.16 0.04
C GLU A 101 -9.51 2.66 -0.99
N ARG A 102 -9.17 2.77 -2.29
CA ARG A 102 -10.01 2.31 -3.41
C ARG A 102 -9.13 1.84 -4.56
N GLY A 103 -9.62 0.85 -5.30
CA GLY A 103 -8.99 0.39 -6.53
C GLY A 103 -7.94 -0.71 -6.32
N HIS A 104 -7.07 -0.84 -7.33
CA HIS A 104 -6.02 -1.87 -7.36
C HIS A 104 -4.77 -1.37 -6.63
N ASP A 105 -3.94 -2.31 -6.17
CA ASP A 105 -2.67 -1.96 -5.56
C ASP A 105 -1.79 -1.20 -6.56
N PRO A 106 -1.07 -0.15 -6.13
CA PRO A 106 -0.27 0.68 -7.03
C PRO A 106 0.93 -0.08 -7.59
N ILE A 107 1.48 -1.04 -6.83
CA ILE A 107 2.71 -1.76 -7.19
C ILE A 107 2.43 -3.25 -7.26
N HIS A 108 2.73 -3.84 -8.41
CA HIS A 108 2.54 -5.27 -8.64
C HIS A 108 3.86 -6.03 -8.53
N LEU A 109 3.77 -7.30 -8.11
CA LEU A 109 4.92 -8.20 -8.03
C LEU A 109 5.69 -8.28 -9.37
N ARG A 110 4.97 -8.22 -10.50
CA ARG A 110 5.57 -8.32 -11.84
C ARG A 110 6.57 -7.20 -12.10
N GLU A 111 6.23 -5.96 -11.73
CA GLU A 111 7.09 -4.78 -11.91
C GLU A 111 8.33 -4.91 -11.02
N LEU A 112 8.11 -5.30 -9.76
CA LEU A 112 9.17 -5.43 -8.78
C LEU A 112 10.17 -6.53 -9.11
N ARG A 113 9.74 -7.59 -9.82
CA ARG A 113 10.65 -8.65 -10.28
C ARG A 113 11.74 -8.15 -11.24
N TYR A 114 11.52 -7.07 -11.98
CA TYR A 114 12.57 -6.48 -12.80
C TYR A 114 13.63 -5.80 -11.92
N VAL A 115 13.21 -5.17 -10.82
CA VAL A 115 14.11 -4.58 -9.83
C VAL A 115 14.89 -5.68 -9.10
N CYS A 116 14.23 -6.76 -8.66
CA CYS A 116 14.87 -7.91 -8.00
C CYS A 116 15.97 -8.58 -8.84
N GLN A 117 15.83 -8.59 -10.17
CA GLN A 117 16.82 -9.20 -11.07
C GLN A 117 18.10 -8.37 -11.24
N THR A 118 18.12 -7.13 -10.73
CA THR A 118 19.32 -6.29 -10.71
C THR A 118 20.17 -6.65 -9.50
N PRO A 119 21.40 -7.17 -9.66
CA PRO A 119 22.22 -7.59 -8.52
C PRO A 119 22.82 -6.42 -7.72
N ILE A 120 22.92 -5.23 -8.32
CA ILE A 120 23.54 -4.05 -7.71
C ILE A 120 22.47 -3.18 -7.06
N TRP A 121 22.55 -2.97 -5.74
CA TRP A 121 21.56 -2.16 -5.00
C TRP A 121 21.46 -0.69 -5.47
N ALA A 122 22.56 -0.07 -5.90
CA ALA A 122 22.51 1.29 -6.43
C ALA A 122 21.62 1.40 -7.67
N GLU A 123 21.75 0.43 -8.60
CA GLU A 123 20.90 0.35 -9.77
C GLU A 123 19.46 -0.06 -9.44
N GLN A 124 19.26 -0.92 -8.43
CA GLN A 124 17.92 -1.24 -7.93
C GLN A 124 17.20 0.02 -7.45
N ARG A 125 17.88 0.89 -6.71
CA ARG A 125 17.32 2.16 -6.21
C ARG A 125 16.96 3.10 -7.35
N ALA A 126 17.81 3.22 -8.38
CA ALA A 126 17.50 4.03 -9.56
C ALA A 126 16.21 3.53 -10.26
N ARG A 127 16.13 2.22 -10.52
CA ARG A 127 14.93 1.60 -11.13
C ARG A 127 13.69 1.72 -10.25
N TRP A 128 13.85 1.67 -8.93
CA TRP A 128 12.76 1.87 -7.98
C TRP A 128 12.21 3.30 -8.03
N LEU A 129 13.07 4.31 -8.14
CA LEU A 129 12.65 5.70 -8.32
C LEU A 129 11.89 5.89 -9.64
N GLU A 130 12.41 5.35 -10.75
CA GLU A 130 11.72 5.37 -12.05
C GLU A 130 10.33 4.71 -11.98
N LEU A 131 10.23 3.57 -11.28
CA LEU A 131 8.96 2.89 -11.07
C LEU A 131 7.99 3.79 -10.30
N LYS A 132 8.43 4.44 -9.22
CA LYS A 132 7.59 5.35 -8.43
C LYS A 132 7.11 6.56 -9.24
N ASP A 133 7.97 7.12 -10.09
CA ASP A 133 7.63 8.28 -10.92
C ASP A 133 6.62 7.92 -12.03
N THR A 134 6.66 6.66 -12.49
CA THR A 134 5.73 6.15 -13.51
C THR A 134 4.34 5.88 -12.94
N LEU A 135 4.21 5.69 -11.61
CA LEU A 135 2.93 5.45 -10.96
C LEU A 135 2.15 6.77 -10.83
N PRO A 136 0.96 6.88 -11.46
CA PRO A 136 0.10 8.03 -11.24
C PRO A 136 -0.30 8.03 -9.76
N THR A 137 0.26 8.97 -9.00
CA THR A 137 -0.17 9.21 -7.62
C THR A 137 -1.49 9.99 -7.68
N GLU A 138 -2.57 9.34 -8.12
CA GLU A 138 -3.93 9.81 -7.87
C GLU A 138 -4.35 9.41 -6.46
N VAL A 139 -3.62 9.92 -5.47
CA VAL A 139 -4.10 10.02 -4.09
C VAL A 139 -3.94 11.47 -3.68
N THR A 140 -4.78 12.30 -4.28
CA THR A 140 -5.10 13.61 -3.74
C THR A 140 -5.86 13.39 -2.43
N ALA A 141 -5.14 13.37 -1.32
CA ALA A 141 -5.73 13.75 -0.04
C ALA A 141 -6.07 15.24 -0.12
N GLN A 142 -7.31 15.56 -0.51
CA GLN A 142 -7.91 16.88 -0.31
C GLN A 142 -7.98 17.15 1.21
N PRO A 143 -7.43 18.27 1.74
CA PRO A 143 -7.86 18.77 3.03
C PRO A 143 -9.18 19.52 2.86
N GLU A 144 -10.29 18.79 2.76
CA GLU A 144 -11.63 19.37 2.82
C GLU A 144 -12.10 19.47 4.28
N THR A 145 -11.77 20.59 4.92
CA THR A 145 -12.49 21.06 6.12
C THR A 145 -13.26 22.31 5.73
N THR A 146 -14.52 22.12 5.32
CA THR A 146 -15.51 23.20 5.23
C THR A 146 -16.46 23.12 6.42
N ALA A 147 -16.33 24.14 7.27
CA ALA A 147 -17.36 24.84 8.04
C ALA A 147 -18.05 24.18 9.26
N ALA A 148 -17.73 24.76 10.42
CA ALA A 148 -18.68 25.03 11.51
C ALA A 148 -18.30 26.40 12.13
N ASN A 149 -18.80 27.52 11.58
CA ASN A 149 -19.89 28.33 12.13
C ASN A 149 -19.78 28.68 13.64
N SER A 150 -19.50 29.96 13.92
CA SER A 150 -19.85 30.62 15.18
C SER A 150 -20.41 32.00 14.84
N SER A 151 -21.52 32.26 15.49
CA SER A 151 -22.58 33.20 15.16
C SER A 151 -22.27 34.64 15.57
N ALA A 152 -22.99 35.55 14.90
CA ALA A 152 -23.58 36.78 15.44
C ALA A 152 -22.69 38.03 15.59
N SER A 153 -22.89 38.93 14.61
CA SER A 153 -23.40 40.30 14.80
C SER A 153 -22.76 41.22 15.84
N SER A 154 -22.05 42.24 15.37
CA SER A 154 -22.23 43.61 15.86
C SER A 154 -21.88 44.64 14.79
N SER A 155 -22.84 45.53 14.60
CA SER A 155 -22.94 46.68 13.73
C SER A 155 -21.82 47.71 13.87
N ALA A 156 -21.36 48.28 12.74
CA ALA A 156 -20.93 49.67 12.67
C ALA A 156 -20.90 50.15 11.21
N SER A 157 -21.83 51.03 10.88
CA SER A 157 -21.83 51.91 9.71
C SER A 157 -20.54 52.73 9.61
N ALA A 158 -19.99 52.90 8.40
CA ALA A 158 -19.63 54.20 7.85
C ALA A 158 -19.04 54.10 6.42
N CYS A 159 -19.72 54.75 5.49
CA CYS A 159 -19.19 55.63 4.43
C CYS A 159 -17.99 55.19 3.54
N ARG A 160 -18.29 55.01 2.25
CA ARG A 160 -17.43 55.27 1.06
C ARG A 160 -16.96 56.76 1.05
N PRO A 161 -16.02 57.26 0.18
CA PRO A 161 -15.61 56.73 -1.14
C PRO A 161 -14.12 56.92 -1.60
N THR A 162 -13.80 56.22 -2.71
CA THR A 162 -12.90 56.53 -3.86
C THR A 162 -11.65 57.43 -3.75
N THR A 163 -10.51 56.93 -4.23
CA THR A 163 -9.50 57.62 -5.11
C THR A 163 -8.47 56.58 -5.57
N SER A 164 -8.38 56.19 -6.85
CA SER A 164 -7.58 56.78 -7.94
C SER A 164 -6.18 57.27 -7.52
N SER A 165 -5.11 56.54 -7.89
CA SER A 165 -3.84 57.15 -8.28
C SER A 165 -2.95 56.16 -9.07
N GLN A 166 -2.47 56.66 -10.20
CA GLN A 166 -1.51 56.07 -11.14
C GLN A 166 -0.06 56.07 -10.60
N ARG A 167 0.84 55.53 -11.44
CA ARG A 167 2.32 55.73 -11.52
C ARG A 167 3.12 54.69 -10.73
N SER A 168 4.22 54.10 -11.21
CA SER A 168 5.26 54.66 -12.09
C SER A 168 6.13 53.57 -12.73
N LYS A 169 6.70 53.95 -13.89
CA LYS A 169 7.74 53.30 -14.70
C LYS A 169 9.05 53.01 -13.95
N ALA A 170 9.85 52.16 -14.62
CA ALA A 170 11.32 52.13 -14.73
C ALA A 170 12.06 51.08 -13.87
N ASN A 171 12.52 50.00 -14.52
CA ASN A 171 13.90 49.88 -14.99
C ASN A 171 13.95 48.89 -16.17
#